data_AF-A0A7V9KLY5-F1
#
_entry.id   AF-A0A7V9KLY5-F1
#
_cell.length_a   1.000
_cell.length_b   1.000
_cell.length_c   1.000
_cell.angle_alpha   90.00
_cell.angle_beta   90.00
_cell.angle_gamma   90.00
#
_symmetry.space_group_name_H-M   'P 1'
#
loop_
_entity.id
_entity.type
_entity.pdbx_description
1 polymer ?
#
loop_
_entity_poly.entity_id
_entity_poly.type
_entity_poly.pdbx_seq_one_letter_code
_entity_poly.pdbx_strand_id
1 'polypeptide(L)'
;MNCEKCQELIGDLVDGGLSREDESTLSSHLEECLGCADVRTDLQSIVAFCRNHRGEYGAPPNADALWLRIRNVIEAETQLPATTAPTQRPAKSFWSGWVSRSWELSMPQLAASAAALVLVVSLGTTVGLRRWDNARVTGPVPSSPRSEAATRVRDRMWQQQQAINYWNQRVETNKLRWNQGMRDTFERNLKVIDQAVNDSLNELNRDPNDEVSEEMLNAALNEKLALLREFSDL
;
A
#
# COMPACT_ATOMS: atom_id res chain seq x y z
N MET A 1 -18.99 -36.98 5.05
CA MET A 1 -18.62 -35.54 4.98
C MET A 1 -19.17 -34.96 3.68
N ASN A 2 -19.51 -33.65 3.62
CA ASN A 2 -19.89 -33.01 2.36
C ASN A 2 -18.64 -32.47 1.62
N CYS A 3 -18.78 -32.14 0.34
CA CYS A 3 -17.64 -31.69 -0.47
C CYS A 3 -17.04 -30.37 0.04
N GLU A 4 -17.87 -29.45 0.57
CA GLU A 4 -17.42 -28.16 1.10
C GLU A 4 -16.46 -28.34 2.28
N LYS A 5 -16.87 -29.12 3.30
CA LYS A 5 -16.01 -29.42 4.44
C LYS A 5 -14.79 -30.26 4.03
N CYS A 6 -14.94 -31.13 3.04
CA CYS A 6 -13.80 -31.87 2.49
C CYS A 6 -12.75 -30.92 1.90
N GLN A 7 -13.16 -29.94 1.10
CA GLN A 7 -12.24 -29.00 0.46
C GLN A 7 -11.52 -28.10 1.47
N GLU A 8 -12.19 -27.68 2.54
CA GLU A 8 -11.55 -26.96 3.65
C GLU A 8 -10.42 -27.80 4.28
N LEU A 9 -10.69 -29.07 4.59
CA LEU A 9 -9.71 -29.96 5.24
C LEU A 9 -8.58 -30.42 4.32
N ILE A 10 -8.73 -30.35 2.99
CA ILE A 10 -7.65 -30.68 2.05
C ILE A 10 -6.48 -29.69 2.21
N GLY A 11 -6.75 -28.41 2.49
CA GLY A 11 -5.69 -27.42 2.76
C GLY A 11 -4.85 -27.81 3.97
N ASP A 12 -5.51 -28.06 5.10
CA ASP A 12 -4.88 -28.50 6.34
C ASP A 12 -4.12 -29.83 6.18
N LEU A 13 -4.64 -30.75 5.35
CA LEU A 13 -3.95 -31.99 4.99
C LEU A 13 -2.63 -31.72 4.25
N VAL A 14 -2.66 -30.84 3.25
CA VAL A 14 -1.49 -30.51 2.43
C VAL A 14 -0.42 -29.77 3.25
N ASP A 15 -0.85 -28.94 4.20
CA ASP A 15 0.03 -28.22 5.12
C ASP A 15 0.54 -29.09 6.29
N GLY A 16 -0.01 -30.29 6.48
CA GLY A 16 0.39 -31.24 7.52
C GLY A 16 -0.15 -30.93 8.91
N GLY A 17 -1.22 -30.13 9.01
CA GLY A 17 -1.84 -29.68 10.26
C GLY A 17 -3.08 -30.48 10.69
N LEU A 18 -3.46 -31.52 9.94
CA LEU A 18 -4.71 -32.25 10.15
C LEU A 18 -4.63 -33.25 11.32
N SER A 19 -5.73 -33.39 12.08
CA SER A 19 -5.86 -34.42 13.12
C SER A 19 -6.00 -35.82 12.50
N ARG A 20 -5.68 -36.88 13.27
CA ARG A 20 -5.82 -38.27 12.77
C ARG A 20 -7.27 -38.66 12.51
N GLU A 21 -8.18 -38.12 13.31
CA GLU A 21 -9.61 -38.34 13.20
C GLU A 21 -10.15 -37.73 11.89
N ASP A 22 -9.76 -36.49 11.60
CA ASP A 22 -10.16 -35.78 10.39
C ASP A 22 -9.50 -36.39 9.14
N GLU A 23 -8.25 -36.85 9.23
CA GLU A 23 -7.55 -37.53 8.14
C GLU A 23 -8.28 -38.81 7.72
N SER A 24 -8.73 -39.62 8.68
CA SER A 24 -9.51 -40.83 8.38
C SER A 24 -10.83 -40.50 7.67
N THR A 25 -11.55 -39.49 8.16
CA THR A 25 -12.85 -39.07 7.60
C THR A 25 -12.69 -38.47 6.20
N LEU A 26 -11.61 -37.72 5.99
CA LEU A 26 -11.24 -37.13 4.71
C LEU A 26 -10.84 -38.21 3.70
N SER A 27 -10.03 -39.19 4.11
CA SER A 27 -9.60 -40.29 3.24
C SER A 27 -10.78 -41.08 2.68
N SER A 28 -11.79 -41.40 3.50
CA SER A 28 -13.00 -42.08 3.05
C SER A 28 -13.78 -41.25 2.02
N HIS A 29 -13.86 -39.94 2.19
CA HIS A 29 -14.54 -39.09 1.21
C HIS A 29 -13.78 -38.97 -0.12
N LEU A 30 -12.45 -38.94 -0.08
CA LEU A 30 -11.60 -38.86 -1.27
C LEU A 30 -11.67 -40.15 -2.11
N GLU A 31 -11.92 -41.30 -1.50
CA GLU A 31 -12.14 -42.56 -2.22
C GLU A 31 -13.49 -42.57 -2.97
N GLU A 32 -14.50 -41.88 -2.43
CA GLU A 32 -15.85 -41.83 -2.99
C GLU A 32 -16.10 -40.66 -3.96
N CYS A 33 -15.34 -39.56 -3.83
CA CYS A 33 -15.55 -38.33 -4.59
C CYS A 33 -14.35 -37.96 -5.45
N LEU A 34 -14.43 -38.28 -6.75
CA LEU A 34 -13.41 -37.92 -7.75
C LEU A 34 -13.10 -36.42 -7.77
N GLY A 35 -14.11 -35.55 -7.68
CA GLY A 35 -13.89 -34.10 -7.71
C GLY A 35 -13.05 -33.59 -6.53
N CYS A 36 -13.19 -34.17 -5.34
CA CYS A 36 -12.34 -33.81 -4.19
C CYS A 36 -10.94 -34.44 -4.30
N ALA A 37 -10.82 -35.64 -4.90
CA ALA A 37 -9.54 -36.26 -5.18
C ALA A 37 -8.70 -35.47 -6.21
N ASP A 38 -9.35 -34.91 -7.23
CA ASP A 38 -8.71 -34.04 -8.21
C ASP A 38 -8.17 -32.76 -7.56
N VAL A 39 -8.99 -32.07 -6.75
CA VAL A 39 -8.56 -30.87 -6.00
C VAL A 39 -7.36 -31.15 -5.11
N ARG A 40 -7.35 -32.30 -4.41
CA ARG A 40 -6.19 -32.71 -3.61
C ARG A 40 -4.95 -32.90 -4.49
N THR A 41 -5.09 -33.56 -5.63
CA THR A 41 -3.99 -33.84 -6.54
C THR A 41 -3.41 -32.54 -7.11
N ASP A 42 -4.27 -31.61 -7.50
CA ASP A 42 -3.88 -30.29 -8.00
C ASP A 42 -3.10 -29.51 -6.95
N LEU A 43 -3.62 -29.42 -5.72
CA LEU A 43 -2.94 -28.73 -4.62
C LEU A 43 -1.58 -29.38 -4.28
N GLN A 44 -1.51 -30.71 -4.28
CA GLN A 44 -0.25 -31.42 -4.09
C GLN A 44 0.76 -31.12 -5.21
N SER A 45 0.31 -31.00 -6.46
CA SER A 45 1.17 -30.65 -7.59
C SER A 45 1.76 -29.25 -7.45
N ILE A 46 0.97 -28.27 -6.99
CA ILE A 46 1.41 -26.89 -6.74
C ILE A 46 2.46 -26.88 -5.63
N VAL A 47 2.20 -27.58 -4.52
CA VAL A 47 3.16 -27.65 -3.41
C VAL A 47 4.46 -28.34 -3.83
N ALA A 48 4.37 -29.43 -4.60
CA ALA A 48 5.55 -30.11 -5.13
C ALA A 48 6.35 -29.19 -6.06
N PHE A 49 5.69 -28.44 -6.93
CA PHE A 49 6.32 -27.44 -7.79
C PHE A 49 7.07 -26.39 -6.96
N CYS A 50 6.40 -25.77 -5.98
CA CYS A 50 7.01 -24.75 -5.11
C CYS A 50 8.19 -25.29 -4.30
N ARG A 51 8.13 -26.54 -3.83
CA ARG A 51 9.24 -27.17 -3.11
C ARG A 51 10.44 -27.42 -4.01
N ASN A 52 10.22 -27.86 -5.24
CA ASN A 52 11.29 -28.15 -6.20
C ASN A 52 11.99 -26.88 -6.71
N HIS A 53 11.25 -25.78 -6.87
CA HIS A 53 11.79 -24.52 -7.39
C HIS A 53 12.12 -23.52 -6.26
N ARG A 54 12.27 -24.03 -5.02
CA ARG A 54 12.53 -23.18 -3.86
C ARG A 54 13.89 -22.51 -4.00
N GLY A 55 13.91 -21.18 -3.95
CA GLY A 55 15.14 -20.38 -4.04
C GLY A 55 15.53 -20.02 -5.48
N GLU A 56 14.78 -20.47 -6.48
CA GLU A 56 14.93 -20.03 -7.87
C GLU A 56 14.21 -18.69 -8.13
N TYR A 57 13.41 -18.23 -7.16
CA TYR A 57 12.80 -16.92 -7.20
C TYR A 57 13.87 -15.84 -6.95
N GLY A 58 13.89 -14.82 -7.82
CA GLY A 58 14.70 -13.63 -7.59
C GLY A 58 14.33 -13.01 -6.25
N ALA A 59 15.34 -12.60 -5.48
CA ALA A 59 15.10 -11.86 -4.25
C ALA A 59 14.31 -10.58 -4.59
N PRO A 60 13.28 -10.23 -3.79
CA PRO A 60 12.63 -8.94 -3.96
C PRO A 60 13.68 -7.82 -3.82
N PRO A 61 13.53 -6.71 -4.54
CA PRO A 61 14.39 -5.54 -4.34
C PRO A 61 14.46 -5.17 -2.85
N ASN A 62 15.67 -4.93 -2.35
CA ASN A 62 15.92 -4.61 -0.94
C ASN A 62 15.49 -5.68 0.08
N ALA A 63 15.67 -6.97 -0.24
CA ALA A 63 15.33 -8.09 0.65
C ALA A 63 15.85 -7.92 2.10
N ASP A 64 17.07 -7.43 2.29
CA ASP A 64 17.64 -7.22 3.63
C ASP A 64 16.87 -6.18 4.45
N ALA A 65 16.45 -5.07 3.82
CA ALA A 65 15.66 -4.02 4.47
C ALA A 65 14.26 -4.52 4.83
N LEU A 66 13.63 -5.29 3.94
CA LEU A 66 12.34 -5.94 4.20
C LEU A 66 12.44 -6.89 5.39
N TRP A 67 13.48 -7.74 5.44
CA TRP A 67 13.69 -8.67 6.55
C TRP A 67 13.96 -7.96 7.88
N LEU A 68 14.70 -6.85 7.87
CA LEU A 68 14.89 -6.03 9.06
C LEU A 68 13.57 -5.42 9.55
N ARG A 69 12.72 -4.93 8.64
CA ARG A 69 11.40 -4.41 8.99
C ARG A 69 10.50 -5.49 9.57
N ILE A 70 10.44 -6.66 8.94
CA ILE A 70 9.67 -7.82 9.44
C ILE A 70 10.15 -8.20 10.85
N ARG A 71 11.47 -8.30 11.04
CA ARG A 71 12.05 -8.61 12.36
C ARG A 71 11.63 -7.58 13.41
N ASN A 72 11.75 -6.29 13.10
CA ASN A 72 11.39 -5.22 14.05
C ASN A 72 9.90 -5.27 14.43
N VAL A 73 9.00 -5.57 13.48
CA VAL A 73 7.56 -5.72 13.75
C VAL A 73 7.30 -6.91 14.67
N ILE A 74 7.89 -8.07 14.38
CA ILE A 74 7.74 -9.27 15.21
C ILE A 74 8.28 -9.02 16.62
N GLU A 75 9.46 -8.43 16.75
CA GLU A 75 10.06 -8.11 18.06
C GLU A 75 9.19 -7.12 18.85
N ALA A 76 8.59 -6.13 18.19
CA ALA A 76 7.67 -5.19 18.83
C ALA A 76 6.38 -5.87 19.32
N GLU A 77 5.81 -6.80 18.55
CA GLU A 77 4.65 -7.60 18.98
C GLU A 77 4.99 -8.51 20.16
N THR A 78 6.19 -9.08 20.16
CA THR A 78 6.66 -10.02 21.20
C THR A 78 7.01 -9.30 22.52
N GLN A 79 7.37 -8.02 22.47
CA GLN A 79 7.72 -7.20 23.63
C GLN A 79 6.51 -6.60 24.37
N LEU A 80 5.29 -6.74 23.82
CA LEU A 80 4.08 -6.41 24.57
C LEU A 80 3.97 -7.38 25.77
N PRO A 81 3.82 -6.88 27.01
CA PRO A 81 3.65 -7.75 28.16
C PRO A 81 2.41 -8.62 27.94
N ALA A 82 2.57 -9.93 28.12
CA ALA A 82 1.56 -10.96 27.98
C ALA A 82 0.35 -10.71 28.89
N THR A 83 -0.50 -9.76 28.48
CA THR A 83 -1.79 -9.51 29.08
C THR A 83 -2.77 -10.38 28.32
N THR A 84 -2.95 -11.61 28.83
CA THR A 84 -4.06 -12.53 28.58
C THR A 84 -4.41 -12.83 27.11
N ALA A 85 -4.29 -14.09 26.74
CA ALA A 85 -4.67 -14.67 25.45
C ALA A 85 -5.96 -14.07 24.86
N PRO A 86 -5.95 -13.58 23.61
CA PRO A 86 -7.18 -13.27 22.91
C PRO A 86 -7.74 -14.57 22.32
N THR A 87 -8.96 -14.91 22.73
CA THR A 87 -9.85 -15.79 21.97
C THR A 87 -9.86 -15.37 20.51
N GLN A 88 -9.65 -16.32 19.59
CA GLN A 88 -9.85 -16.13 18.15
C GLN A 88 -11.20 -15.43 17.92
N ARG A 89 -11.14 -14.21 17.41
CA ARG A 89 -12.29 -13.47 16.88
C ARG A 89 -11.97 -13.11 15.43
N PRO A 90 -12.95 -13.23 14.52
CA PRO A 90 -12.71 -13.07 13.09
C PRO A 90 -12.16 -11.67 12.81
N ALA A 91 -11.19 -11.59 11.90
CA ALA A 91 -10.56 -10.37 11.45
C ALA A 91 -11.62 -9.36 11.00
N LYS A 92 -11.99 -8.43 11.88
CA LYS A 92 -12.83 -7.29 11.53
C LYS A 92 -11.95 -6.27 10.81
N SER A 93 -12.27 -6.13 9.52
CA SER A 93 -11.88 -5.05 8.62
C SER A 93 -11.64 -3.72 9.36
N PHE A 94 -10.39 -3.25 9.33
CA PHE A 94 -9.95 -1.99 9.93
C PHE A 94 -10.68 -0.76 9.34
N TRP A 95 -11.31 -0.91 8.17
CA TRP A 95 -12.12 0.12 7.52
C TRP A 95 -13.46 0.39 8.23
N SER A 96 -13.96 -0.54 9.06
CA SER A 96 -15.24 -0.37 9.77
C SER A 96 -15.16 0.55 11.01
N GLY A 97 -13.94 0.85 11.49
CA GLY A 97 -13.71 1.73 12.64
C GLY A 97 -13.64 3.23 12.31
N TRP A 98 -13.34 3.60 11.06
CA TRP A 98 -13.25 5.01 10.66
C TRP A 98 -14.58 5.59 10.15
N VAL A 99 -15.54 4.73 9.77
CA VAL A 99 -16.87 5.15 9.29
C VAL A 99 -17.89 5.30 10.43
N SER A 100 -17.61 4.79 11.63
CA SER A 100 -18.54 4.86 12.78
C SER A 100 -18.22 5.94 13.81
N ARG A 101 -17.24 6.80 13.55
CA ARG A 101 -17.02 8.01 14.37
C ARG A 101 -17.93 9.13 13.85
N SER A 102 -19.15 9.10 14.35
CA SER A 102 -20.18 10.14 14.21
C SER A 102 -19.57 11.55 14.30
N TRP A 103 -19.62 12.26 13.18
CA TRP A 103 -19.43 13.71 13.14
C TRP A 103 -20.62 14.37 13.83
N GLU A 104 -20.51 14.61 15.13
CA GLU A 104 -21.36 15.61 15.79
C GLU A 104 -20.82 17.00 15.44
N LEU A 105 -21.13 17.44 14.22
CA LEU A 105 -21.00 18.84 13.86
C LEU A 105 -22.05 19.63 14.64
N SER A 106 -21.62 20.41 15.63
CA SER A 106 -22.53 21.29 16.35
C SER A 106 -23.08 22.38 15.42
N MET A 107 -24.37 22.68 15.59
CA MET A 107 -25.21 23.47 14.68
C MET A 107 -24.85 24.96 14.42
N PRO A 108 -23.95 25.68 15.13
CA PRO A 108 -23.68 27.07 14.77
C PRO A 108 -22.60 27.24 13.68
N GLN A 109 -21.88 26.19 13.26
CA GLN A 109 -20.75 26.29 12.33
C GLN A 109 -21.11 26.15 10.84
N LEU A 110 -22.36 25.81 10.50
CA LEU A 110 -22.84 25.67 9.12
C LEU A 110 -23.29 26.98 8.44
N ALA A 111 -23.47 28.07 9.18
CA ALA A 111 -23.93 29.34 8.60
C ALA A 111 -22.80 30.19 7.99
N ALA A 112 -21.56 30.03 8.46
CA ALA A 112 -20.41 30.82 7.99
C ALA A 112 -19.80 30.28 6.67
N SER A 113 -19.97 28.98 6.37
CA SER A 113 -19.38 28.34 5.19
C SER A 113 -20.14 28.64 3.88
N ALA A 114 -21.43 29.00 3.96
CA ALA A 114 -22.24 29.33 2.78
C ALA A 114 -21.79 30.64 2.10
N ALA A 115 -21.39 31.66 2.87
CA ALA A 115 -20.95 32.95 2.31
C ALA A 115 -19.58 32.85 1.60
N ALA A 116 -18.68 32.01 2.08
CA ALA A 116 -17.36 31.82 1.48
C ALA A 116 -17.44 31.07 0.14
N LEU A 117 -18.33 30.09 0.01
CA LEU A 117 -18.53 29.34 -1.24
C LEU A 117 -19.11 30.22 -2.36
N VAL A 118 -20.00 31.17 -2.06
CA VAL A 118 -20.57 32.11 -3.06
C VAL A 118 -19.51 33.07 -3.60
N LEU A 119 -18.55 33.50 -2.79
CA LEU A 119 -17.45 34.35 -3.24
C LEU A 119 -16.45 33.59 -4.12
N VAL A 120 -16.13 32.34 -3.79
CA VAL A 120 -15.21 31.51 -4.60
C VAL A 120 -15.82 31.15 -5.95
N VAL A 121 -17.12 30.82 -6.01
CA VAL A 121 -17.82 30.48 -7.26
C VAL A 121 -17.97 31.70 -8.17
N SER A 122 -18.23 32.89 -7.63
CA SER A 122 -18.34 34.11 -8.43
C SER A 122 -17.00 34.60 -8.98
N LEU A 123 -15.90 34.47 -8.22
CA LEU A 123 -14.54 34.75 -8.74
C LEU A 123 -14.11 33.74 -9.82
N GLY A 124 -14.43 32.45 -9.64
CA GLY A 124 -14.09 31.41 -10.61
C GLY A 124 -14.76 31.60 -11.97
N THR A 125 -16.01 32.07 -11.99
CA THR A 125 -16.79 32.26 -13.22
C THR A 125 -16.26 33.43 -14.07
N THR A 126 -15.80 34.52 -13.44
CA THR A 126 -15.28 35.70 -14.16
C THR A 126 -13.88 35.47 -14.73
N VAL A 127 -13.03 34.68 -14.06
CA VAL A 127 -11.71 34.29 -14.56
C VAL A 127 -11.82 33.20 -15.63
N GLY A 128 -12.79 32.28 -15.50
CA GLY A 128 -13.05 31.23 -16.49
C GLY A 128 -13.50 31.75 -17.85
N LEU A 129 -14.39 32.75 -17.88
CA LEU A 129 -14.88 33.34 -19.14
C LEU A 129 -13.82 34.17 -19.86
N ARG A 130 -12.96 34.92 -19.14
CA ARG A 130 -11.85 35.67 -19.76
C ARG A 130 -10.75 34.77 -20.33
N ARG A 131 -10.53 33.59 -19.74
CA ARG A 131 -9.55 32.62 -20.25
C ARG A 131 -10.06 31.89 -21.50
N TRP A 132 -11.38 31.76 -21.66
CA TRP A 132 -11.99 31.13 -22.83
C TRP A 132 -11.95 32.03 -24.08
N ASP A 133 -12.04 33.36 -23.90
CA ASP A 133 -11.94 34.31 -25.03
C ASP A 133 -10.53 34.33 -25.64
N ASN A 134 -9.49 34.15 -24.81
CA ASN A 134 -8.10 34.03 -25.30
C ASN A 134 -7.79 32.67 -25.96
N ALA A 135 -8.64 31.65 -25.79
CA ALA A 135 -8.42 30.32 -26.34
C ALA A 135 -8.92 30.15 -27.79
N ARG A 136 -9.59 31.15 -28.37
CA ARG A 136 -10.13 31.07 -29.75
C ARG A 136 -9.16 31.53 -30.85
N VAL A 137 -7.93 31.94 -30.51
CA VAL A 137 -6.94 32.44 -31.49
C VAL A 137 -5.84 31.42 -31.85
N THR A 138 -5.82 30.24 -31.23
CA THR A 138 -4.87 29.17 -31.61
C THR A 138 -5.64 27.90 -31.94
N GLY A 139 -5.69 27.56 -33.23
CA GLY A 139 -6.28 26.31 -33.70
C GLY A 139 -5.58 25.09 -33.07
N PRO A 140 -6.29 23.97 -32.88
CA PRO A 140 -5.70 22.78 -32.28
C PRO A 140 -4.68 22.17 -33.23
N VAL A 141 -3.41 22.22 -32.86
CA VAL A 141 -2.37 21.34 -33.41
C VAL A 141 -2.63 19.94 -32.83
N PRO A 142 -2.76 18.88 -33.64
CA PRO A 142 -2.90 17.53 -33.11
C PRO A 142 -1.61 17.13 -32.39
N SER A 143 -1.64 17.12 -31.06
CA SER A 143 -0.58 16.56 -30.21
C SER A 143 -0.58 15.05 -30.32
N SER A 144 0.60 14.47 -30.51
CA SER A 144 0.79 13.01 -30.52
C SER A 144 0.45 12.42 -29.14
N PRO A 145 -0.24 11.27 -29.03
CA PRO A 145 -0.59 10.65 -27.74
C PRO A 145 0.62 10.38 -26.82
N ARG A 146 1.83 10.25 -27.38
CA ARG A 146 3.08 10.11 -26.64
C ARG A 146 3.47 11.39 -25.86
N SER A 147 3.13 12.58 -26.36
CA SER A 147 3.44 13.84 -25.64
C SER A 147 2.50 14.08 -24.47
N GLU A 148 1.26 13.62 -24.58
CA GLU A 148 0.29 13.72 -23.47
C GLU A 148 0.64 12.80 -22.30
N ALA A 149 1.04 11.55 -22.57
CA ALA A 149 1.45 10.61 -21.54
C ALA A 149 2.67 11.12 -20.74
N ALA A 150 3.70 11.60 -21.45
CA ALA A 150 4.90 12.17 -20.83
C ALA A 150 4.59 13.42 -19.97
N THR A 151 3.63 14.24 -20.40
CA THR A 151 3.19 15.42 -19.62
C THR A 151 2.47 14.99 -18.35
N ARG A 152 1.56 14.00 -18.41
CA ARG A 152 0.85 13.46 -17.24
C ARG A 152 1.78 12.81 -16.21
N VAL A 153 2.85 12.15 -16.64
CA VAL A 153 3.87 11.59 -15.73
C VAL A 153 4.63 12.72 -15.03
N ARG A 154 5.08 13.72 -15.78
CA ARG A 154 5.77 14.90 -15.24
C ARG A 154 4.91 15.67 -14.24
N ASP A 155 3.63 15.87 -14.54
CA ASP A 155 2.69 16.55 -13.66
C ASP A 155 2.48 15.78 -12.34
N ARG A 156 2.36 14.44 -12.40
CA ARG A 156 2.26 13.57 -11.22
C ARG A 156 3.51 13.65 -10.34
N MET A 157 4.70 13.57 -10.94
CA MET A 157 5.97 13.73 -10.21
C MET A 157 6.07 15.11 -9.55
N TRP A 158 5.66 16.17 -10.25
CA TRP A 158 5.69 17.53 -9.70
C TRP A 158 4.77 17.65 -8.48
N GLN A 159 3.56 17.09 -8.54
CA GLN A 159 2.63 17.07 -7.41
C GLN A 159 3.20 16.31 -6.20
N GLN A 160 3.79 15.13 -6.43
CA GLN A 160 4.43 14.36 -5.37
C GLN A 160 5.60 15.12 -4.72
N GLN A 161 6.42 15.81 -5.52
CA GLN A 161 7.53 16.60 -5.01
C GLN A 161 7.06 17.76 -4.13
N GLN A 162 5.99 18.46 -4.51
CA GLN A 162 5.40 19.52 -3.67
C GLN A 162 4.91 18.98 -2.33
N ALA A 163 4.25 17.81 -2.34
CA ALA A 163 3.80 17.16 -1.11
C ALA A 163 4.99 16.76 -0.22
N ILE A 164 6.05 16.16 -0.79
CA ILE A 164 7.27 15.82 -0.05
C ILE A 164 7.87 17.06 0.60
N ASN A 165 8.02 18.16 -0.14
CA ASN A 165 8.58 19.40 0.39
C ASN A 165 7.74 19.95 1.54
N TYR A 166 6.41 19.95 1.41
CA TYR A 166 5.49 20.39 2.45
C TYR A 166 5.65 19.60 3.75
N TRP A 167 5.65 18.27 3.67
CA TRP A 167 5.77 17.43 4.87
C TRP A 167 7.17 17.47 5.47
N ASN A 168 8.20 17.58 4.64
CA ASN A 168 9.57 17.72 5.11
C ASN A 168 9.75 19.00 5.96
N GLN A 169 9.18 20.13 5.52
CA GLN A 169 9.21 21.37 6.31
C GLN A 169 8.58 21.21 7.71
N ARG A 170 7.47 20.47 7.80
CA ARG A 170 6.80 20.19 9.08
C ARG A 170 7.63 19.28 9.96
N VAL A 171 8.21 18.22 9.38
CA VAL A 171 9.15 17.34 10.07
C VAL A 171 10.32 18.12 10.64
N GLU A 172 10.96 19.01 9.87
CA GLU A 172 12.07 19.83 10.37
C GLU A 172 11.65 20.75 11.52
N THR A 173 10.43 21.26 11.49
CA THR A 173 9.89 22.07 12.60
C THR A 173 9.68 21.23 13.85
N ASN A 174 9.13 20.02 13.71
CA ASN A 174 8.86 19.12 14.83
C ASN A 174 10.11 18.43 15.38
N LYS A 175 11.13 18.20 14.54
CA LYS A 175 12.40 17.55 14.89
C LYS A 175 13.03 18.14 16.14
N LEU A 176 12.84 19.45 16.37
CA LEU A 176 13.32 20.15 17.57
C LEU A 176 12.82 19.51 18.88
N ARG A 177 11.61 18.92 18.87
CA ARG A 177 10.97 18.29 20.04
C ARG A 177 11.34 16.82 20.21
N TRP A 178 11.93 16.20 19.18
CA TRP A 178 12.27 14.79 19.21
C TRP A 178 13.56 14.53 19.99
N ASN A 179 13.57 13.42 20.73
CA ASN A 179 14.78 12.88 21.33
C ASN A 179 15.72 12.29 20.26
N GLN A 180 16.96 12.00 20.65
CA GLN A 180 18.00 11.51 19.74
C GLN A 180 17.59 10.22 19.01
N GLY A 181 17.02 9.24 19.73
CA GLY A 181 16.64 7.96 19.14
C GLY A 181 15.56 8.06 18.06
N MET A 182 14.61 8.99 18.21
CA MET A 182 13.59 9.25 17.18
C MET A 182 14.19 9.92 15.94
N ARG A 183 15.14 10.85 16.12
CA ARG A 183 15.87 11.47 15.00
C ARG A 183 16.69 10.42 14.25
N ASP A 184 17.44 9.58 14.96
CA ASP A 184 18.26 8.52 14.36
C ASP A 184 17.40 7.48 13.62
N THR A 185 16.20 7.18 14.12
CA THR A 185 15.26 6.28 13.46
C THR A 185 14.69 6.91 12.20
N PHE A 186 14.24 8.16 12.27
CA PHE A 186 13.77 8.90 11.11
C PHE A 186 14.84 8.99 10.02
N GLU A 187 16.07 9.39 10.38
CA GLU A 187 17.16 9.57 9.43
C GLU A 187 17.58 8.27 8.75
N ARG A 188 17.65 7.16 9.52
CA ARG A 188 17.93 5.83 8.94
C ARG A 188 16.85 5.40 7.96
N ASN A 189 15.57 5.55 8.33
CA ASN A 189 14.46 5.18 7.46
C ASN A 189 14.41 6.05 6.20
N LEU A 190 14.56 7.37 6.35
CA LEU A 190 14.57 8.31 5.23
C LEU A 190 15.71 8.01 4.25
N LYS A 191 16.92 7.70 4.77
CA LYS A 191 18.08 7.35 3.95
C LYS A 191 17.84 6.12 3.08
N VAL A 192 17.19 5.08 3.62
CA VAL A 192 16.88 3.86 2.85
C VAL A 192 15.89 4.16 1.73
N ILE A 193 14.85 4.94 2.03
CA ILE A 193 13.85 5.34 1.02
C ILE A 193 14.48 6.22 -0.07
N ASP A 194 15.32 7.18 0.32
CA ASP A 194 16.03 8.05 -0.63
C ASP A 194 16.97 7.26 -1.54
N GLN A 195 17.62 6.22 -1.02
CA GLN A 195 18.42 5.30 -1.83
C GLN A 195 17.55 4.60 -2.87
N ALA A 196 16.40 4.03 -2.48
CA ALA A 196 15.49 3.34 -3.40
C ALA A 196 14.93 4.27 -4.49
N VAL A 197 14.62 5.53 -4.15
CA VAL A 197 14.20 6.55 -5.13
C VAL A 197 15.33 6.82 -6.13
N ASN A 198 16.55 7.04 -5.65
CA ASN A 198 17.69 7.32 -6.52
C ASN A 198 18.05 6.14 -7.42
N ASP A 199 18.00 4.91 -6.91
CA ASP A 199 18.29 3.71 -7.68
C ASP A 199 17.25 3.52 -8.81
N SER A 200 15.96 3.71 -8.51
CA SER A 200 14.89 3.63 -9.51
C SER A 200 14.99 4.73 -10.56
N LEU A 201 15.36 5.95 -10.16
CA LEU A 201 15.60 7.06 -11.11
C LEU A 201 16.82 6.81 -12.00
N ASN A 202 17.89 6.24 -11.46
CA ASN A 202 19.08 5.89 -12.23
C ASN A 202 18.77 4.83 -13.28
N GLU A 203 17.94 3.84 -12.94
CA GLU A 203 17.55 2.79 -13.87
C GLU A 203 16.60 3.33 -14.96
N LEU A 204 15.61 4.15 -14.61
CA LEU A 204 14.76 4.84 -15.58
C LEU A 204 15.52 5.79 -16.51
N ASN A 205 16.66 6.33 -16.06
CA ASN A 205 17.52 7.14 -16.92
C ASN A 205 18.30 6.29 -17.94
N ARG A 206 18.57 5.01 -17.63
CA ARG A 206 19.16 4.04 -18.56
C ARG A 206 18.12 3.46 -19.50
N ASP A 207 16.97 3.06 -18.97
CA ASP A 207 15.83 2.56 -19.72
C ASP A 207 14.54 3.30 -19.32
N PRO A 208 14.13 4.33 -20.11
CA PRO A 208 12.93 5.11 -19.81
C PRO A 208 11.60 4.35 -19.90
N ASN A 209 11.58 3.13 -20.43
CA ASN A 209 10.36 2.33 -20.53
C ASN A 209 10.39 1.09 -19.61
N ASP A 210 11.28 1.04 -18.62
CA ASP A 210 11.29 -0.02 -17.63
C ASP A 210 10.13 0.14 -16.64
N GLU A 211 9.07 -0.67 -16.85
CA GLU A 211 7.87 -0.69 -16.03
C GLU A 211 8.16 -1.02 -14.56
N VAL A 212 9.17 -1.87 -14.30
CA VAL A 212 9.53 -2.29 -12.93
C VAL A 212 10.12 -1.11 -12.17
N SER A 213 11.05 -0.38 -12.77
CA SER A 213 11.62 0.82 -12.13
C SER A 213 10.60 1.95 -11.97
N GLU A 214 9.61 2.08 -12.86
CA GLU A 214 8.50 3.02 -12.68
C GLU A 214 7.64 2.64 -11.45
N GLU A 215 7.28 1.36 -11.30
CA GLU A 215 6.53 0.88 -10.13
C GLU A 215 7.32 1.08 -8.83
N MET A 216 8.61 0.71 -8.83
CA MET A 216 9.50 0.89 -7.68
C MET A 216 9.66 2.36 -7.28
N LEU A 217 9.82 3.26 -8.25
CA LEU A 217 9.89 4.70 -7.99
C LEU A 217 8.60 5.20 -7.32
N ASN A 218 7.45 4.81 -7.85
CA ASN A 218 6.16 5.20 -7.30
C ASN A 218 5.96 4.66 -5.87
N ALA A 219 6.33 3.41 -5.62
CA ALA A 219 6.27 2.80 -4.29
C ALA A 219 7.17 3.53 -3.29
N ALA A 220 8.43 3.80 -3.65
CA ALA A 220 9.39 4.49 -2.79
C ALA A 220 8.95 5.94 -2.47
N LEU A 221 8.40 6.66 -3.45
CA LEU A 221 7.87 8.02 -3.23
C LEU A 221 6.64 8.02 -2.31
N ASN A 222 5.75 7.03 -2.43
CA ASN A 222 4.61 6.89 -1.54
C ASN A 222 5.05 6.55 -0.11
N GLU A 223 6.05 5.69 0.05
CA GLU A 223 6.62 5.37 1.36
C GLU A 223 7.30 6.59 2.00
N LYS A 224 8.03 7.40 1.21
CA LYS A 224 8.61 8.67 1.68
C LYS A 224 7.53 9.61 2.22
N LEU A 225 6.43 9.75 1.48
CA LEU A 225 5.30 10.59 1.90
C LEU A 225 4.64 10.08 3.18
N ALA A 226 4.49 8.76 3.32
CA ALA A 226 3.94 8.15 4.52
C ALA A 226 4.83 8.39 5.75
N LEU A 227 6.13 8.16 5.63
CA LEU A 227 7.11 8.41 6.69
C LEU A 227 7.11 9.89 7.11
N LEU A 228 7.14 10.80 6.14
CA LEU A 228 7.13 12.24 6.43
C LEU A 228 5.85 12.68 7.15
N ARG A 229 4.69 12.12 6.77
CA ARG A 229 3.41 12.39 7.45
C ARG A 229 3.42 11.90 8.89
N GLU A 230 3.75 10.63 9.09
CA GLU A 230 3.79 9.99 10.41
C GLU A 230 4.64 10.80 11.39
N PHE A 231 5.84 11.17 10.98
CA PHE A 231 6.75 11.91 11.85
C PHE A 231 6.36 13.39 11.99
N SER A 232 5.69 14.00 11.01
CA SER A 232 5.24 15.39 11.11
C SER A 232 4.15 15.64 12.15
N ASP A 233 3.53 14.58 12.67
CA ASP A 233 2.47 14.65 13.70
C ASP A 233 2.99 14.31 15.11
N LEU A 234 4.26 13.91 15.24
CA LEU A 234 4.98 13.65 16.51
C LEU A 234 5.67 14.92 17.04
#